data_AF-A0A2V6LUW0-F1
#
_entry.id   AF-A0A2V6LUW0-F1
#
_cell.length_a   1.000
_cell.length_b   1.000
_cell.length_c   1.000
_cell.angle_alpha   90.00
_cell.angle_beta   90.00
_cell.angle_gamma   90.00
#
_symmetry.space_group_name_H-M   'P 1'
#
loop_
_entity.id
_entity.type
_entity.pdbx_description
1 polymer ?
#
loop_
_entity_poly.entity_id
_entity_poly.type
_entity_poly.pdbx_seq_one_letter_code
_entity_poly.pdbx_strand_id
1 'polypeptide(L)'
;MYDARFDKLAKILVEYSIRLKRNETVLIEAFDVPDEMTIALIRAARKAGGMPFVQVYHARVNRALALEASDKQLSMLASHELARMKKMDAYIAVRGSNNITELSDVPVDTMKLIAKKMQPVQD
;
A
#
# COMPACT_ATOMS: atom_id res chain seq x y z
N MET A 1 20.56 -11.32 2.84
CA MET A 1 21.33 -11.53 1.59
C MET A 1 20.63 -10.75 0.49
N TYR A 2 21.35 -10.02 -0.35
CA TYR A 2 20.75 -9.22 -1.44
C TYR A 2 20.17 -10.14 -2.53
N ASP A 3 18.91 -9.92 -2.90
CA ASP A 3 18.23 -10.67 -3.96
C ASP A 3 17.96 -9.77 -5.18
N ALA A 4 18.70 -10.02 -6.26
CA ALA A 4 18.62 -9.24 -7.49
C ALA A 4 17.23 -9.28 -8.18
N ARG A 5 16.37 -10.23 -7.81
CA ARG A 5 14.99 -10.31 -8.33
C ARG A 5 14.14 -9.12 -7.87
N PHE A 6 14.40 -8.59 -6.67
CA PHE A 6 13.69 -7.42 -6.15
C PHE A 6 14.01 -6.16 -6.96
N ASP A 7 15.29 -5.92 -7.26
CA ASP A 7 15.65 -4.75 -8.09
C ASP A 7 15.11 -4.86 -9.51
N LYS A 8 15.09 -6.08 -10.08
CA LYS A 8 14.49 -6.32 -11.40
C LYS A 8 12.99 -6.00 -11.39
N LEU A 9 12.25 -6.48 -10.39
CA LEU A 9 10.82 -6.21 -10.26
C LEU A 9 10.56 -4.72 -10.01
N ALA A 10 11.29 -4.10 -9.08
CA ALA A 10 11.15 -2.69 -8.75
C ALA A 10 11.40 -1.79 -9.98
N LYS A 11 12.42 -2.12 -10.79
CA LYS A 11 12.69 -1.41 -12.04
C LYS A 11 11.53 -1.50 -13.02
N ILE A 12 10.96 -2.70 -13.23
CA ILE A 12 9.83 -2.89 -14.14
C ILE A 12 8.61 -2.09 -13.65
N LEU A 13 8.29 -2.17 -12.36
CA LEU A 13 7.14 -1.46 -11.80
C LEU A 13 7.29 0.06 -12.00
N VAL A 14 8.46 0.62 -11.67
CA VAL A 14 8.71 2.07 -11.75
C VAL A 14 8.82 2.57 -13.21
N GLU A 15 9.64 1.93 -14.03
CA GLU A 15 9.95 2.43 -15.38
C GLU A 15 8.90 2.05 -16.42
N TYR A 16 8.26 0.89 -16.29
CA TYR A 16 7.33 0.37 -17.29
C TYR A 16 5.86 0.47 -16.86
N SER A 17 5.52 0.01 -15.66
CA SER A 17 4.11 -0.05 -15.20
C SER A 17 3.56 1.34 -14.91
N ILE A 18 4.23 2.11 -14.06
CA ILE A 18 3.79 3.47 -13.72
C ILE A 18 4.47 4.56 -14.54
N ARG A 19 5.58 4.23 -15.23
CA ARG A 19 6.39 5.15 -16.06
C ARG A 19 6.68 6.46 -15.32
N LEU A 20 7.15 6.32 -14.09
CA LEU A 20 7.36 7.44 -13.17
C LEU A 20 8.30 8.47 -13.78
N LYS A 21 7.90 9.74 -13.73
CA LYS A 21 8.70 10.86 -14.24
C LYS A 21 9.45 11.56 -13.11
N ARG A 22 10.41 12.38 -13.50
CA ARG A 22 11.17 13.23 -12.58
C ARG A 22 10.23 14.19 -11.85
N ASN A 23 10.43 14.33 -10.54
CA ASN A 23 9.65 15.13 -9.60
C ASN A 23 8.20 14.67 -9.37
N GLU A 24 7.77 13.54 -9.95
CA GLU A 24 6.48 12.93 -9.60
C GLU A 24 6.57 12.22 -8.24
N THR A 25 5.50 12.31 -7.48
CA THR A 25 5.32 11.65 -6.18
C THR A 25 4.74 10.25 -6.39
N VAL A 26 5.23 9.27 -5.64
CA VAL A 26 4.72 7.90 -5.71
C VAL A 26 4.44 7.35 -4.32
N LEU A 27 3.22 6.87 -4.09
CA LEU A 27 2.88 6.12 -2.88
C LEU A 27 3.12 4.64 -3.10
N ILE A 28 3.95 4.04 -2.26
CA ILE A 28 4.24 2.62 -2.21
C ILE A 28 3.56 2.05 -0.97
N GLU A 29 2.60 1.17 -1.17
CA GLU A 29 1.98 0.41 -0.09
C GLU A 29 2.43 -1.05 -0.11
N ALA A 30 3.08 -1.45 0.97
CA ALA A 30 3.71 -2.75 1.14
C ALA A 30 2.95 -3.56 2.19
N PHE A 31 2.29 -4.66 1.81
CA PHE A 31 1.52 -5.50 2.72
C PHE A 31 2.24 -6.83 2.92
N ASP A 32 2.75 -7.10 4.13
CA ASP A 32 3.44 -8.36 4.46
C ASP A 32 4.48 -8.80 3.43
N VAL A 33 5.17 -7.83 2.80
CA VAL A 33 6.30 -8.07 1.91
C VAL A 33 7.60 -7.85 2.67
N PRO A 34 8.69 -8.55 2.30
CA PRO A 34 10.00 -8.28 2.88
C PRO A 34 10.43 -6.83 2.66
N ASP A 35 11.08 -6.24 3.66
CA ASP A 35 11.56 -4.87 3.61
C ASP A 35 12.51 -4.64 2.43
N GLU A 36 13.27 -5.65 2.03
CA GLU A 36 14.18 -5.59 0.88
C GLU A 36 13.45 -5.26 -0.42
N MET A 37 12.22 -5.74 -0.62
CA MET A 37 11.42 -5.42 -1.80
C MET A 37 10.96 -3.95 -1.76
N THR A 38 10.53 -3.47 -0.60
CA THR A 38 10.15 -2.07 -0.39
C THR A 38 11.34 -1.14 -0.60
N ILE A 39 12.51 -1.49 -0.07
CA ILE A 39 13.76 -0.74 -0.27
C ILE A 39 14.16 -0.71 -1.74
N ALA A 40 14.01 -1.81 -2.48
CA ALA A 40 14.27 -1.85 -3.92
C ALA A 40 13.36 -0.88 -4.69
N LEU A 41 12.06 -0.79 -4.35
CA LEU A 41 11.13 0.18 -4.93
C LEU A 41 11.52 1.62 -4.63
N ILE A 42 11.88 1.93 -3.38
CA ILE A 42 12.35 3.28 -3.00
C ILE A 42 13.56 3.67 -3.84
N ARG A 43 14.53 2.75 -4.01
CA ARG A 43 15.74 2.99 -4.81
C ARG A 43 15.40 3.21 -6.29
N ALA A 44 14.53 2.37 -6.86
CA ALA A 44 14.10 2.50 -8.25
C ALA A 44 13.36 3.82 -8.51
N ALA A 45 12.43 4.20 -7.62
CA ALA A 45 11.69 5.47 -7.72
C ALA A 45 12.63 6.68 -7.69
N ARG A 46 13.58 6.71 -6.74
CA ARG A 46 14.60 7.77 -6.66
C ARG A 46 15.50 7.80 -7.90
N LYS A 47 15.86 6.64 -8.45
CA LYS A 47 16.67 6.56 -9.68
C LYS A 47 15.94 7.15 -10.89
N ALA A 48 14.61 7.01 -10.95
CA ALA A 48 13.77 7.67 -11.95
C ALA A 48 13.57 9.18 -11.68
N GLY A 49 14.08 9.70 -10.56
CA GLY A 49 13.94 11.10 -10.15
C GLY A 49 12.61 11.40 -9.47
N GLY A 50 11.83 10.38 -9.10
CA GLY A 50 10.57 10.55 -8.36
C GLY A 50 10.78 10.63 -6.83
N MET A 51 9.70 10.97 -6.14
CA MET A 51 9.65 11.19 -4.69
C MET A 51 8.80 10.09 -4.02
N PRO A 52 9.42 9.03 -3.48
CA PRO A 52 8.68 7.92 -2.89
C PRO A 52 8.16 8.25 -1.49
N PHE A 53 6.89 7.90 -1.24
CA PHE A 53 6.23 7.81 0.05
C PHE A 53 5.89 6.34 0.31
N VAL A 54 6.01 5.89 1.56
CA VAL A 54 5.86 4.47 1.88
C VAL A 54 4.90 4.29 3.05
N GLN A 55 4.01 3.31 2.92
CA GLN A 55 3.24 2.76 4.03
C GLN A 55 3.41 1.25 4.06
N VAL A 56 3.82 0.73 5.22
CA VAL A 56 3.90 -0.71 5.46
C VAL A 56 2.68 -1.15 6.25
N TYR A 57 2.12 -2.28 5.85
CA TYR A 57 0.97 -2.92 6.47
C TYR A 57 1.32 -4.34 6.85
N HIS A 58 0.76 -4.76 7.98
CA HIS A 58 0.81 -6.13 8.45
C HIS A 58 -0.60 -6.65 8.62
N ALA A 59 -0.94 -7.78 7.98
CA ALA A 59 -2.29 -8.31 8.00
C ALA A 59 -2.79 -8.55 9.44
N ARG A 60 -1.92 -9.02 10.34
CA ARG A 60 -2.22 -9.19 11.77
C ARG A 60 -2.64 -7.90 12.47
N VAL A 61 -1.97 -6.79 12.16
CA VAL A 61 -2.28 -5.47 12.76
C VAL A 61 -3.57 -4.94 12.17
N ASN A 62 -3.72 -5.04 10.84
CA ASN A 62 -4.93 -4.63 10.14
C ASN A 62 -6.16 -5.42 10.61
N ARG A 63 -6.01 -6.72 10.86
CA ARG A 63 -7.03 -7.59 11.45
C ARG A 63 -7.46 -7.10 12.83
N ALA A 64 -6.51 -6.82 13.72
CA ALA A 64 -6.81 -6.30 15.05
C ALA A 64 -7.60 -4.98 15.00
N LEU A 65 -7.24 -4.08 14.08
CA LEU A 65 -8.00 -2.85 13.83
C LEU A 65 -9.39 -3.13 13.24
N ALA A 66 -9.52 -4.15 12.39
CA ALA A 66 -10.75 -4.49 11.70
C ALA A 66 -11.79 -5.15 12.59
N LEU A 67 -11.39 -5.92 13.62
CA LEU A 67 -12.32 -6.67 14.49
C LEU A 67 -13.42 -5.78 15.09
N GLU A 68 -13.06 -4.57 15.54
CA GLU A 68 -13.97 -3.63 16.20
C GLU A 68 -13.99 -2.25 15.51
N ALA A 69 -13.74 -2.23 14.20
CA ALA A 69 -13.65 -0.98 13.45
C ALA A 69 -14.96 -0.17 13.53
N SER A 70 -14.86 1.05 14.06
CA SER A 70 -16.00 1.96 14.18
C SER A 70 -16.19 2.82 12.93
N ASP A 71 -17.43 3.27 12.69
CA ASP A 71 -17.74 4.19 11.58
C ASP A 71 -16.91 5.48 11.65
N LYS A 72 -16.73 6.03 12.87
CA LYS A 72 -15.93 7.24 13.10
C LYS A 72 -14.46 7.01 12.74
N GLN A 73 -13.87 5.90 13.19
CA GLN A 73 -12.48 5.54 12.87
C GLN A 73 -12.29 5.42 11.36
N LEU A 74 -13.17 4.67 10.68
CA LEU A 74 -13.05 4.42 9.25
C LEU A 74 -13.29 5.69 8.41
N SER A 75 -14.18 6.59 8.86
CA SER A 75 -14.39 7.87 8.20
C SER A 75 -13.18 8.80 8.30
N MET A 76 -12.49 8.80 9.45
CA MET A 76 -11.25 9.56 9.63
C MET A 76 -10.10 8.96 8.82
N LEU A 77 -10.01 7.62 8.76
CA LEU A 77 -9.02 6.93 7.95
C LEU A 77 -9.23 7.25 6.46
N ALA A 78 -10.46 7.11 5.95
CA ALA A 78 -10.79 7.38 4.56
C ALA A 78 -10.48 8.83 4.15
N SER A 79 -10.76 9.81 5.01
CA SER A 79 -10.46 11.22 4.70
C SER A 79 -8.96 11.49 4.65
N HIS A 80 -8.18 10.91 5.57
CA HIS A 80 -6.73 11.01 5.58
C HIS A 80 -6.12 10.37 4.33
N GLU A 81 -6.56 9.15 4.00
CA GLU A 81 -6.05 8.40 2.86
C GLU A 81 -6.42 9.06 1.52
N LEU A 82 -7.64 9.56 1.39
CA LEU A 82 -8.04 10.33 0.21
C LEU A 82 -7.20 11.60 0.05
N ALA A 83 -6.95 12.32 1.13
CA ALA A 83 -6.10 13.53 1.09
C ALA A 83 -4.65 13.20 0.72
N ARG A 84 -4.15 12.03 1.12
CA ARG A 84 -2.84 11.52 0.72
C ARG A 84 -2.82 11.14 -0.76
N MET A 85 -3.75 10.31 -1.22
CA MET A 85 -3.86 9.87 -2.61
C MET A 85 -3.97 11.03 -3.59
N LYS A 86 -4.75 12.08 -3.27
CA LYS A 86 -4.87 13.29 -4.09
C LYS A 86 -3.57 14.06 -4.31
N LYS A 87 -2.55 13.81 -3.49
CA LYS A 87 -1.22 14.44 -3.61
C LYS A 87 -0.21 13.56 -4.34
N MET A 88 -0.59 12.34 -4.72
CA MET A 88 0.30 11.37 -5.34
C MET A 88 0.07 11.33 -6.85
N ASP A 89 1.15 11.33 -7.63
CA ASP A 89 1.09 11.21 -9.10
C ASP A 89 1.05 9.74 -9.55
N ALA A 90 1.60 8.84 -8.74
CA ALA A 90 1.61 7.41 -8.98
C ALA A 90 1.36 6.60 -7.69
N TYR A 91 0.90 5.36 -7.87
CA TYR A 91 0.62 4.43 -6.79
C TYR A 91 1.14 3.03 -7.12
N ILE A 92 1.81 2.39 -6.17
CA ILE A 92 2.26 1.00 -6.24
C ILE A 92 1.77 0.27 -5.00
N ALA A 93 0.95 -0.75 -5.21
CA ALA A 93 0.58 -1.72 -4.18
C ALA A 93 1.35 -3.02 -4.40
N VAL A 94 2.11 -3.47 -3.38
CA VAL A 94 2.66 -4.83 -3.36
C VAL A 94 2.03 -5.60 -2.21
N ARG A 95 1.42 -6.74 -2.55
CA ARG A 95 0.66 -7.58 -1.62
C ARG A 95 1.38 -8.91 -1.45
N GLY A 96 2.00 -9.10 -0.29
CA GLY A 96 2.39 -10.39 0.26
C GLY A 96 1.34 -10.91 1.24
N SER A 97 1.50 -12.14 1.68
CA SER A 97 0.69 -12.73 2.74
C SER A 97 1.47 -13.85 3.42
N ASN A 98 1.59 -13.75 4.74
CA ASN A 98 2.12 -14.83 5.56
C ASN A 98 1.03 -15.86 5.94
N ASN A 99 -0.24 -15.44 5.85
CA ASN A 99 -1.41 -16.23 6.20
C ASN A 99 -2.61 -15.78 5.36
N ILE A 100 -3.11 -16.67 4.50
CA ILE A 100 -4.24 -16.37 3.61
C ILE A 100 -5.58 -16.26 4.35
N THR A 101 -5.70 -16.84 5.55
CA THR A 101 -6.92 -16.80 6.36
C THR A 101 -6.83 -15.79 7.51
N GLU A 102 -5.89 -14.84 7.47
CA GLU A 102 -5.67 -13.92 8.59
C GLU A 102 -6.94 -13.17 9.00
N LEU A 103 -7.78 -12.75 8.04
CA LEU A 103 -9.00 -11.99 8.30
C LEU A 103 -10.26 -12.87 8.53
N SER A 104 -10.12 -14.19 8.67
CA SER A 104 -11.27 -15.12 8.64
C SER A 104 -12.28 -14.94 9.78
N ASP A 105 -11.88 -14.36 10.90
CA ASP A 105 -12.73 -14.11 12.06
C ASP A 105 -13.23 -12.66 12.15
N VAL A 106 -12.89 -11.81 11.17
CA VAL A 106 -13.47 -10.47 11.09
C VAL A 106 -14.93 -10.59 10.65
N PRO A 107 -15.90 -10.02 11.40
CA PRO A 107 -17.31 -10.10 11.03
C PRO A 107 -17.57 -9.54 9.62
N VAL A 108 -18.44 -10.23 8.87
CA VAL A 108 -18.77 -9.88 7.47
C VAL A 108 -19.29 -8.44 7.36
N ASP A 109 -20.11 -8.00 8.32
CA ASP A 109 -20.66 -6.64 8.30
C ASP A 109 -19.58 -5.58 8.56
N THR A 110 -18.57 -5.89 9.37
CA THR A 110 -17.42 -5.01 9.56
C THR A 110 -16.57 -4.92 8.30
N MET A 111 -16.34 -6.05 7.60
CA MET A 111 -15.66 -6.05 6.31
C MET A 111 -16.40 -5.22 5.25
N LYS A 112 -17.74 -5.33 5.19
CA LYS A 112 -18.57 -4.50 4.31
C LYS A 112 -18.48 -3.01 4.66
N LEU A 113 -18.48 -2.67 5.96
CA LEU A 113 -18.34 -1.29 6.41
C LEU A 113 -16.98 -0.70 6.00
N ILE A 114 -15.89 -1.44 6.21
CA ILE A 114 -14.54 -1.05 5.79
C ILE A 114 -14.50 -0.82 4.29
N ALA A 115 -14.98 -1.78 3.48
CA ALA A 115 -15.00 -1.67 2.03
C ALA A 115 -15.78 -0.42 1.56
N LYS A 116 -16.98 -0.20 2.10
CA LYS A 116 -17.81 0.96 1.78
C LYS A 116 -17.14 2.29 2.13
N LYS A 117 -16.47 2.38 3.29
CA LYS A 117 -15.80 3.61 3.72
C LYS A 117 -14.53 3.90 2.92
N MET A 118 -13.82 2.87 2.48
CA MET A 118 -12.57 3.01 1.73
C MET A 118 -12.76 3.15 0.22
N GLN A 119 -13.95 2.85 -0.33
CA GLN A 119 -14.25 2.97 -1.76
C GLN A 119 -13.80 4.31 -2.38
N PRO A 120 -14.07 5.49 -1.77
CA PRO A 120 -13.68 6.77 -2.37
C PRO A 120 -12.17 7.01 -2.47
N VAL A 121 -11.35 6.22 -1.78
CA VAL A 121 -9.88 6.29 -1.84
C VAL A 121 -9.34 5.48 -3.03
N GLN A 122 -10.10 4.50 -3.51
CA GLN A 122 -9.69 3.55 -4.55
C GLN A 122 -10.10 3.99 -5.97
N ASP A 123 -11.08 4.90 -6.07
CA ASP A 123 -11.56 5.51 -7.31
C ASP A 123 -10.70 6.72 -7.72
#